data_AF-A0A0H5D2F1-F1
#
_entry.id   AF-A0A0H5D2F1-F1
#
_cell.length_a   1.000
_cell.length_b   1.000
_cell.length_c   1.000
_cell.angle_alpha   90.00
_cell.angle_beta   90.00
_cell.angle_gamma   90.00
#
_symmetry.space_group_name_H-M   'P 1'
#
loop_
_entity.id
_entity.type
_entity.pdbx_description
1 polymer ?
#
loop_
_entity_poly.entity_id
_entity_poly.type
_entity_poly.pdbx_seq_one_letter_code
_entity_poly.pdbx_strand_id
1 'polypeptide(L)' 'MKASYEDLRTVKQLVSETPFLTEQKLRWYIFNAETNGLLFAIVKISNRVHIDRVAFANWVESHRMAPANY' A
#
# COMPACT_ATOMS: atom_id res chain seq x y z
N MET A 1 -13.15 2.48 9.10
CA MET A 1 -13.01 1.01 9.15
C MET A 1 -11.83 0.68 10.06
N LYS A 2 -11.97 -0.28 10.97
CA LYS A 2 -10.91 -0.69 11.89
C LYS A 2 -10.07 -1.75 11.18
N ALA A 3 -8.75 -1.59 11.14
CA ALA A 3 -7.86 -2.58 10.53
C ALA A 3 -8.09 -3.96 11.19
N SER A 4 -8.44 -4.98 10.41
CA SER A 4 -8.40 -6.37 10.85
C SER A 4 -6.97 -6.88 10.71
N TYR A 5 -6.47 -7.65 11.67
CA TYR A 5 -5.13 -8.25 11.56
C TYR A 5 -5.01 -9.16 10.32
N GLU A 6 -6.13 -9.66 9.82
CA GLU A 6 -6.24 -10.47 8.60
C GLU A 6 -5.94 -9.67 7.33
N ASP A 7 -5.99 -8.33 7.37
CA ASP A 7 -5.72 -7.46 6.23
C ASP A 7 -4.26 -6.97 6.17
N LEU A 8 -3.42 -7.35 7.14
CA LEU A 8 -2.00 -7.01 7.12
C LEU A 8 -1.24 -7.94 6.18
N ARG A 9 -0.45 -7.35 5.28
CA ARG A 9 0.43 -8.06 4.36
C ARG A 9 1.87 -7.64 4.54
N THR A 10 2.78 -8.60 4.51
CA THR A 10 4.20 -8.28 4.26
C THR A 10 4.38 -7.80 2.81
N VAL A 11 5.49 -7.12 2.53
CA VAL A 11 5.88 -6.71 1.17
C VAL A 11 5.77 -7.87 0.17
N LYS A 12 6.26 -9.05 0.54
CA LYS A 12 6.26 -10.24 -0.32
C LYS A 12 4.85 -10.75 -0.60
N GLN A 13 3.99 -10.80 0.42
CA GLN A 13 2.60 -11.25 0.26
C GLN A 13 1.81 -10.29 -0.61
N LEU A 14 1.94 -8.97 -0.38
CA LEU A 14 1.22 -7.99 -1.20
C LEU A 14 1.61 -8.09 -2.67
N VAL A 15 2.92 -8.18 -2.95
CA VAL A 15 3.43 -8.34 -4.32
C VAL A 15 2.93 -9.63 -4.99
N SER A 16 2.83 -10.74 -4.25
CA SER A 16 2.25 -11.97 -4.80
C SER A 16 0.76 -11.86 -5.13
N GLU A 17 0.04 -10.96 -4.48
CA GLU A 17 -1.39 -10.70 -4.70
C GLU A 17 -1.66 -9.63 -5.77
N THR A 18 -0.65 -8.81 -6.12
CA THR A 18 -0.80 -7.66 -7.02
C THR A 18 0.15 -7.76 -8.23
N PRO A 19 -0.30 -8.32 -9.37
CA PRO A 19 0.57 -8.57 -10.54
C PRO A 19 1.24 -7.33 -11.16
N PHE A 20 0.69 -6.13 -10.93
CA PHE A 20 1.24 -4.88 -11.46
C PHE A 20 2.41 -4.30 -10.63
N LEU A 21 2.71 -4.92 -9.48
CA LEU A 21 3.61 -4.36 -8.48
C LEU A 21 4.77 -5.32 -8.21
N THR A 22 6.00 -4.82 -8.25
CA THR A 22 7.20 -5.59 -7.90
C THR A 22 7.65 -5.26 -6.48
N GLU A 23 8.43 -6.15 -5.85
CA GLU A 23 9.02 -5.88 -4.53
C GLU A 23 9.86 -4.60 -4.52
N GLN A 24 10.68 -4.39 -5.55
CA GLN A 24 11.53 -3.20 -5.64
C GLN A 24 10.70 -1.92 -5.65
N LYS A 25 9.62 -1.90 -6.44
CA LYS A 25 8.73 -0.75 -6.56
C LYS A 25 7.95 -0.49 -5.26
N LEU A 26 7.47 -1.54 -4.61
CA LEU A 26 6.81 -1.42 -3.30
C LEU A 26 7.76 -0.92 -2.21
N ARG A 27 9.00 -1.38 -2.18
CA ARG A 27 10.02 -0.87 -1.24
C ARG A 27 10.32 0.61 -1.50
N TRP A 28 10.37 1.02 -2.77
CA TRP A 28 10.50 2.44 -3.12
C TRP A 28 9.30 3.26 -2.62
N TYR A 29 8.07 2.76 -2.78
CA TYR A 29 6.89 3.44 -2.25
C TYR A 29 6.92 3.57 -0.72
N ILE A 30 7.30 2.51 -0.01
CA ILE A 30 7.45 2.52 1.45
C ILE A 30 8.53 3.52 1.89
N PHE A 31 9.66 3.56 1.20
CA PHE A 31 10.74 4.50 1.51
C PHE A 31 10.30 5.97 1.32
N ASN A 32 9.46 6.24 0.32
CA ASN A 32 8.94 7.57 0.01
C ASN A 32 7.51 7.80 0.54
N ALA A 33 7.10 7.07 1.58
CA ALA A 33 5.69 7.02 2.00
C ALA A 33 5.13 8.37 2.47
N GLU A 34 5.98 9.23 3.03
CA GLU A 34 5.60 10.58 3.44
C GLU A 34 5.25 11.47 2.24
N THR A 35 5.94 11.30 1.12
CA THR A 35 5.79 12.18 -0.05
C THR A 35 4.78 11.65 -1.06
N ASN A 36 4.63 10.33 -1.18
CA ASN A 36 3.65 9.71 -2.07
C ASN A 36 2.29 9.43 -1.40
N GLY A 37 2.13 9.78 -0.12
CA GLY A 37 0.89 9.63 0.63
C GLY A 37 0.59 8.20 1.08
N LEU A 38 1.51 7.23 0.97
CA LEU A 38 1.30 5.84 1.39
C LEU A 38 1.36 5.64 2.91
N LEU A 39 1.87 6.62 3.67
CA LEU A 39 2.16 6.48 5.10
C LEU A 39 0.99 5.90 5.92
N PHE A 40 -0.26 6.26 5.60
CA PHE A 40 -1.45 5.80 6.31
C PHE A 40 -1.75 4.30 6.16
N ALA A 41 -1.19 3.65 5.13
CA ALA A 41 -1.34 2.21 4.90
C ALA A 41 -0.20 1.38 5.52
N ILE A 42 0.82 2.03 6.08
CA ILE A 42 2.00 1.36 6.64
C ILE A 42 1.77 1.06 8.12
N VAL A 43 1.92 -0.22 8.48
CA VAL A 43 1.87 -0.69 9.87
C VAL A 43 3.24 -1.24 10.26
N LYS A 44 3.98 -0.45 11.03
CA LYS A 44 5.30 -0.85 11.54
C LYS A 44 5.16 -1.44 12.94
N ILE A 45 5.54 -2.70 13.10
CA ILE A 45 5.57 -3.40 14.39
C ILE A 45 7.01 -3.86 14.62
N SER A 46 7.69 -3.23 15.57
CA SER A 46 9.12 -3.42 15.83
C SER A 46 9.95 -3.22 14.55
N ASN A 47 10.66 -4.24 14.07
CA ASN A 47 11.50 -4.20 12.88
C ASN A 47 10.80 -4.71 11.61
N ARG A 48 9.50 -5.02 11.67
CA ARG A 48 8.74 -5.54 10.52
C ARG A 48 7.74 -4.50 10.00
N VAL A 49 7.73 -4.34 8.69
CA VAL A 49 6.77 -3.51 7.97
C VAL A 49 5.66 -4.40 7.41
N HIS A 50 4.43 -4.04 7.75
CA HIS A 50 3.23 -4.59 7.16
C HIS A 50 2.48 -3.48 6.43
N ILE A 51 1.59 -3.88 5.54
CA ILE A 51 0.76 -3.00 4.74
C ILE A 51 -0.68 -3.42 5.01
N ASP A 52 -1.50 -2.47 5.45
CA ASP A 52 -2.95 -2.65 5.51
C ASP A 52 -3.50 -2.68 4.08
N ARG A 53 -4.03 -3.83 3.68
CA ARG A 53 -4.54 -4.07 2.32
C ARG A 53 -5.68 -3.14 1.94
N VAL A 54 -6.58 -2.79 2.87
CA VAL A 54 -7.72 -1.90 2.62
C VAL A 54 -7.23 -0.46 2.44
N ALA A 55 -6.33 -0.02 3.31
CA ALA A 55 -5.72 1.30 3.20
C ALA A 55 -4.89 1.42 1.90
N PHE A 56 -4.15 0.38 1.53
CA PHE A 56 -3.40 0.34 0.28
C PHE A 56 -4.31 0.42 -0.95
N ALA A 57 -5.45 -0.28 -0.95
CA ALA A 57 -6.43 -0.19 -2.03
C ALA A 57 -6.97 1.25 -2.19
N ASN A 58 -7.26 1.94 -1.09
CA ASN A 58 -7.66 3.35 -1.11
C ASN A 58 -6.55 4.27 -1.65
N TRP A 59 -5.29 3.97 -1.33
CA TRP A 59 -4.15 4.68 -1.90
C TRP A 59 -4.04 4.45 -3.41
N VAL A 60 -4.25 3.22 -3.91
CA VAL A 60 -4.29 2.96 -5.35
C VAL A 60 -5.44 3.72 -6.01
N GLU A 61 -6.62 3.75 -5.38
CA GLU A 61 -7.78 4.50 -5.85
C GLU A 61 -7.49 6.00 -5.97
N SER A 62 -6.75 6.58 -5.03
CA SER A 62 -6.36 8.00 -5.08
C SER A 62 -5.43 8.35 -6.26
N HIS A 63 -4.83 7.35 -6.91
CA HIS A 63 -4.03 7.52 -8.12
C HIS A 63 -4.85 7.44 -9.41
N ARG A 64 -6.18 7.24 -9.33
CA ARG A 64 -7.02 7.38 -10.52
C ARG A 64 -6.87 8.80 -11.06
N MET A 65 -6.28 8.90 -12.23
CA MET A 65 -6.48 10.07 -13.07
C MET A 65 -7.97 10.09 -13.39
N ALA A 66 -8.69 11.10 -12.92
CA ALA A 66 -10.11 11.26 -13.22
C ALA A 66 -10.33 11.09 -14.74
N PRO A 67 -11.45 10.48 -15.20
CA PRO A 67 -11.82 10.65 -16.59
C PRO A 67 -11.98 12.15 -16.82
N ALA A 68 -11.34 12.68 -17.87
CA ALA A 68 -11.68 14.01 -18.37
C ALA A 68 -13.20 14.11 -18.40
N ASN A 69 -13.75 15.09 -17.70
CA ASN A 69 -15.19 15.30 -17.53
C ASN A 69 -15.93 15.03 -18.86
N TYR A 70 -16.95 14.17 -18.82
CA TYR A 70 -17.87 13.94 -19.94
C TYR A 70 -18.70 15.19 -20.23
#